data_AF-A0A0X3NHB3-F1
#
_entry.id   AF-A0A0X3NHB3-F1
#
_cell.length_a   1.000
_cell.length_b   1.000
_cell.length_c   1.000
_cell.angle_alpha   90.00
_cell.angle_beta   90.00
_cell.angle_gamma   90.00
#
_symmetry.space_group_name_H-M   'P 1'
#
loop_
_entity.id
_entity.type
_entity.pdbx_description
1 polymer ?
#
loop_
_entity_poly.entity_id
_entity_poly.type
_entity_poly.pdbx_seq_one_letter_code
_entity_poly.pdbx_strand_id
1 'polypeptide(L)'
;KRTIFVLKKVDRAEASLYNPSRIREILEGRLFPMKALGYYAVVTGRGTKDESIESIKEYEANFFKTSRLFREGALRLEQMTTENMSKAVSERFWRMVKDSVEQEADTYRAIRYNLETEWKNTYPHLREMDRDELFDKARNDILDNLVSLSKISTATWEKSIRDLLWKKLQVYVFEKIFEPSQQQTNLGAYQTMVDVLLRDWSQHELPNACVEAGWEVLYEQLEQAVKSAERSPGYDHIFDRLKRDVIQQTRSRHQWDSKATNRLRVIQNTTLEDHTVHTKAQWDAAVNFLEDALYARMKEVDQTISELRGPGVLARWFYWTSLTNEQKKRVATIDEILQIMASQQRPESEMSADDVTTVRRNLAGRKITVSNKFIRKTYAPLIQQLNLARAMSTCQYCRRSFYYYQQGFMGPLAEDPDAFSRIEDEAVGSGSLPSHDFLVGEEMALDAPAASMAAHSRRHDGKGQKLRTTTAANEGASTTVAAPAASNLAVVSAGSTTNTDYIDCREVVLFSRLLRMIEATSNSLRQQIVNDEIRRMEQLVKTVLNEISENPLTLNQLITGKRVQLAEDLKRTRHIQEKLEEFIAALNSSD
;
A
#
# COMPACT_ATOMS: atom_id res chain seq x y z
N LYS A 1 7.01 23.60 -63.26
CA LYS A 1 7.04 22.11 -63.32
C LYS A 1 5.90 21.42 -62.56
N ARG A 2 5.17 22.10 -61.65
CA ARG A 2 4.05 21.52 -60.88
C ARG A 2 2.90 22.52 -60.65
N THR A 3 2.82 23.52 -61.52
CA THR A 3 1.95 24.70 -61.33
C THR A 3 1.04 24.79 -62.54
N ILE A 4 -0.27 24.92 -62.32
CA ILE A 4 -1.26 25.25 -63.35
C ILE A 4 -1.78 26.65 -63.03
N PHE A 5 -1.83 27.51 -64.03
CA PHE A 5 -2.29 28.88 -63.89
C PHE A 5 -3.76 28.97 -64.31
N VAL A 6 -4.56 29.68 -63.53
CA VAL A 6 -5.99 29.82 -63.76
C VAL A 6 -6.38 31.30 -63.70
N LEU A 7 -6.81 31.84 -64.84
CA LEU A 7 -7.37 33.17 -64.97
C LEU A 7 -8.89 33.10 -64.78
N LYS A 8 -9.37 33.61 -63.66
CA LYS A 8 -10.79 33.65 -63.33
C LYS A 8 -11.42 34.97 -63.80
N LYS A 9 -12.75 34.96 -63.95
CA LYS A 9 -13.57 36.15 -64.26
C LYS A 9 -13.25 36.78 -65.63
N VAL A 10 -12.98 35.92 -66.62
CA VAL A 10 -12.62 36.35 -67.98
C VAL A 10 -13.80 37.04 -68.69
N ASP A 11 -15.03 36.68 -68.32
CA ASP A 11 -16.27 37.35 -68.70
C ASP A 11 -16.25 38.85 -68.39
N ARG A 12 -15.82 39.22 -67.18
CA ARG A 12 -15.72 40.63 -66.77
C ARG A 12 -14.56 41.34 -67.44
N ALA A 13 -13.44 40.63 -67.64
CA ALA A 13 -12.28 41.17 -68.33
C ALA A 13 -12.59 41.53 -69.79
N GLU A 14 -13.40 40.70 -70.46
CA GLU A 14 -13.88 40.97 -71.82
C GLU A 14 -14.92 42.11 -71.85
N ALA A 15 -15.89 42.10 -70.93
CA ALA A 15 -16.93 43.14 -70.86
C ALA A 15 -16.38 44.53 -70.51
N SER A 16 -15.26 44.60 -69.79
CA SER A 16 -14.63 45.86 -69.36
C SER A 16 -13.60 46.42 -70.37
N LEU A 17 -13.52 45.89 -71.60
CA LEU A 17 -12.61 46.37 -72.67
C LEU A 17 -11.12 46.39 -72.27
N TYR A 18 -10.65 45.36 -71.56
CA TYR A 18 -9.21 45.20 -71.29
C TYR A 18 -8.50 44.60 -72.52
N ASN A 19 -7.42 45.23 -72.98
CA ASN A 19 -6.62 44.84 -74.15
C ASN A 19 -6.57 43.31 -74.37
N PRO A 20 -7.17 42.76 -75.45
CA PRO A 20 -7.19 41.32 -75.70
C PRO A 20 -5.77 40.75 -75.87
N SER A 21 -4.82 41.58 -76.30
CA SER A 21 -3.39 41.29 -76.34
C SER A 21 -2.80 40.97 -74.97
N ARG A 22 -3.27 41.62 -73.90
CA ARG A 22 -2.77 41.40 -72.54
C ARG A 22 -3.30 40.09 -71.94
N ILE A 23 -4.56 39.74 -72.20
CA ILE A 23 -5.14 38.44 -71.81
C ILE A 23 -4.40 37.31 -72.53
N ARG A 24 -4.08 37.52 -73.81
CA ARG A 24 -3.24 36.62 -74.59
C ARG A 24 -1.84 36.48 -73.99
N GLU A 25 -1.16 37.57 -73.65
CA GLU A 25 0.16 37.52 -73.00
C GLU A 25 0.15 36.83 -71.63
N ILE A 26 -0.96 36.93 -70.87
CA ILE A 26 -1.15 36.19 -69.61
C ILE A 26 -1.23 34.69 -69.85
N LEU A 27 -2.02 34.27 -70.84
CA LEU A 27 -2.28 32.85 -71.12
C LEU A 27 -1.19 32.19 -71.98
N GLU A 28 -0.36 32.99 -72.64
CA GLU A 28 0.93 32.58 -73.21
C GLU A 28 2.05 32.56 -72.15
N GLY A 29 1.77 32.98 -70.91
CA GLY A 29 2.72 32.96 -69.80
C GLY A 29 3.86 33.99 -69.93
N ARG A 30 3.68 35.04 -70.73
CA ARG A 30 4.68 36.08 -71.01
C ARG A 30 4.57 37.29 -70.09
N LEU A 31 3.39 37.55 -69.53
CA LEU A 31 3.17 38.74 -68.70
C LEU A 31 3.70 38.57 -67.27
N PHE A 32 3.47 37.41 -66.65
CA PHE A 32 3.92 37.16 -65.28
C PHE A 32 5.26 36.43 -65.26
N PRO A 33 6.19 36.75 -64.33
CA PRO A 33 7.47 36.06 -64.19
C PRO A 33 7.29 34.69 -63.51
N MET A 34 6.38 33.86 -64.01
CA MET A 34 6.08 32.53 -63.51
C MET A 34 5.83 31.56 -64.67
N LYS A 35 6.33 30.33 -64.53
CA LYS A 35 6.13 29.26 -65.52
C LYS A 35 5.13 28.23 -65.01
N ALA A 36 3.97 28.14 -65.65
CA ALA A 36 2.98 27.10 -65.43
C ALA A 36 3.03 26.02 -66.52
N LEU A 37 2.55 24.83 -66.20
CA LEU A 37 2.40 23.70 -67.12
C LEU A 37 1.23 23.90 -68.09
N GLY A 38 0.22 24.65 -67.66
CA GLY A 38 -0.93 25.03 -68.44
C GLY A 38 -1.50 26.33 -67.90
N TYR A 39 -2.10 27.11 -68.78
CA TYR A 39 -2.76 28.38 -68.49
C TYR A 39 -4.20 28.25 -68.96
N TYR A 40 -5.14 28.39 -68.03
CA TYR A 40 -6.57 28.19 -68.29
C TYR A 40 -7.35 29.46 -67.99
N ALA A 41 -8.30 29.77 -68.86
CA ALA A 41 -9.29 30.82 -68.68
C ALA A 41 -10.61 30.18 -68.27
N VAL A 42 -11.18 30.62 -67.15
CA VAL A 42 -12.41 30.05 -66.58
C VAL A 42 -13.38 31.12 -66.12
N VAL A 43 -14.66 30.78 -66.16
CA VAL A 43 -15.76 31.62 -65.67
C VAL A 43 -16.50 30.83 -64.60
N THR A 44 -16.25 31.18 -63.34
CA THR A 44 -16.72 30.40 -62.19
C THR A 44 -17.94 31.03 -61.48
N GLY A 45 -18.66 31.92 -62.16
CA GLY A 45 -19.89 32.55 -61.64
C GLY A 45 -20.10 33.98 -62.13
N ARG A 46 -21.35 34.46 -62.06
CA ARG A 46 -21.77 35.80 -62.55
C ARG A 46 -21.64 36.91 -61.48
N GLY A 47 -21.49 36.52 -60.21
CA GLY A 47 -21.23 37.41 -59.08
C GLY A 47 -22.44 37.76 -58.21
N THR A 48 -23.58 37.11 -58.43
CA THR A 48 -24.66 36.96 -57.45
C THR A 48 -24.28 35.91 -56.41
N LYS A 49 -24.77 36.04 -55.17
CA LYS A 49 -24.69 34.96 -54.18
C LYS A 49 -25.83 33.98 -54.48
N ASP A 50 -25.56 32.68 -54.44
CA ASP A 50 -26.50 31.56 -54.61
C ASP A 50 -26.83 31.11 -56.05
N GLU A 51 -25.82 30.96 -56.91
CA GLU A 51 -25.97 30.30 -58.23
C GLU A 51 -25.71 28.78 -58.15
N SER A 52 -26.51 27.96 -58.85
CA SER A 52 -26.27 26.52 -58.93
C SER A 52 -25.09 26.19 -59.84
N ILE A 53 -24.42 25.06 -59.59
CA ILE A 53 -23.25 24.60 -60.36
C ILE A 53 -23.62 24.40 -61.84
N GLU A 54 -24.80 23.86 -62.11
CA GLU A 54 -25.33 23.64 -63.45
C GLU A 54 -25.49 24.97 -64.19
N SER A 55 -26.07 25.98 -63.52
CA SER A 55 -26.24 27.31 -64.11
C SER A 55 -24.92 28.00 -64.44
N ILE A 56 -23.88 27.79 -63.62
CA ILE A 56 -22.54 28.32 -63.85
C ILE A 56 -21.88 27.61 -65.04
N LYS A 57 -22.02 26.28 -65.15
CA LYS A 57 -21.49 25.50 -66.28
C LYS A 57 -22.12 25.92 -67.61
N GLU A 58 -23.45 26.06 -67.64
CA GLU A 58 -24.15 26.53 -68.84
C GLU A 58 -23.74 27.96 -69.21
N TYR A 59 -23.59 28.83 -68.22
CA TYR A 59 -23.12 30.19 -68.42
C TYR A 59 -21.69 30.23 -68.99
N GLU A 60 -20.76 29.45 -68.42
CA GLU A 60 -19.38 29.34 -68.90
C GLU A 60 -19.34 28.84 -70.36
N ALA A 61 -20.11 27.79 -70.67
CA ALA A 61 -20.17 27.23 -72.02
C ALA A 61 -20.73 28.25 -73.03
N ASN A 62 -21.79 28.98 -72.66
CA ASN A 62 -22.40 29.99 -73.53
C ASN A 62 -21.48 31.21 -73.73
N PHE A 63 -20.76 31.61 -72.68
CA PHE A 63 -19.76 32.68 -72.76
C PHE A 63 -18.65 32.32 -73.75
N PHE A 64 -17.99 31.18 -73.60
CA PHE A 64 -16.88 30.82 -74.50
C PHE A 64 -17.32 30.58 -75.95
N LYS A 65 -18.57 30.16 -76.21
CA LYS A 65 -19.15 30.07 -77.57
C LYS A 65 -19.35 31.44 -78.24
N THR A 66 -19.60 32.48 -77.45
CA THR A 66 -19.94 33.82 -77.94
C THR A 66 -18.81 34.86 -77.79
N SER A 67 -17.77 34.52 -77.02
CA SER A 67 -16.61 35.36 -76.72
C SER A 67 -15.82 35.77 -77.97
N ARG A 68 -15.48 37.05 -78.05
CA ARG A 68 -14.58 37.64 -79.06
C ARG A 68 -13.14 37.17 -78.85
N LEU A 69 -12.72 36.96 -77.60
CA LEU A 69 -11.39 36.47 -77.24
C LEU A 69 -11.09 35.10 -77.86
N PHE A 70 -12.12 34.25 -78.04
CA PHE A 70 -11.99 32.99 -78.76
C PHE A 70 -12.00 33.18 -80.28
N ARG A 71 -12.93 33.98 -80.82
CA ARG A 71 -13.07 34.21 -82.27
C ARG A 71 -11.85 34.91 -82.89
N GLU A 72 -11.18 35.77 -82.14
CA GLU A 72 -9.96 36.49 -82.54
C GLU A 72 -8.68 35.65 -82.30
N GLY A 73 -8.81 34.41 -81.82
CA GLY A 73 -7.69 33.49 -81.62
C GLY A 73 -6.76 33.84 -80.45
N ALA A 74 -7.21 34.67 -79.51
CA ALA A 74 -6.46 34.98 -78.29
C ALA A 74 -6.48 33.83 -77.26
N LEU A 75 -7.45 32.92 -77.39
CA LEU A 75 -7.65 31.72 -76.55
C LEU A 75 -7.65 30.46 -77.41
N ARG A 76 -6.98 29.40 -76.95
CA ARG A 76 -7.12 28.05 -77.54
C ARG A 76 -8.26 27.28 -76.89
N LEU A 77 -8.88 26.37 -77.65
CA LEU A 77 -9.97 25.52 -77.17
C LEU A 77 -9.57 24.69 -75.93
N GLU A 78 -8.33 24.21 -75.88
CA GLU A 78 -7.80 23.42 -74.75
C GLU A 78 -7.59 24.26 -73.49
N GLN A 79 -7.50 25.59 -73.61
CA GLN A 79 -7.21 26.51 -72.49
C GLN A 79 -8.48 27.12 -71.88
N MET A 80 -9.65 26.84 -72.44
CA MET A 80 -10.93 27.38 -71.95
C MET A 80 -11.73 26.33 -71.18
N THR A 81 -12.66 26.81 -70.38
CA THR A 81 -13.59 26.03 -69.54
C THR A 81 -12.96 25.40 -68.30
N THR A 82 -13.78 25.26 -67.27
CA THR A 82 -13.42 24.59 -66.02
C THR A 82 -13.26 23.09 -66.24
N GLU A 83 -13.96 22.50 -67.21
CA GLU A 83 -13.87 21.07 -67.55
C GLU A 83 -12.49 20.68 -68.08
N ASN A 84 -11.98 21.41 -69.10
CA ASN A 84 -10.66 21.14 -69.66
C ASN A 84 -9.54 21.36 -68.63
N MET A 85 -9.68 22.39 -67.79
CA MET A 85 -8.77 22.63 -66.68
C MET A 85 -8.82 21.47 -65.68
N SER A 86 -10.01 21.01 -65.28
CA SER A 86 -10.19 19.90 -64.35
C SER A 86 -9.57 18.61 -64.88
N LYS A 87 -9.78 18.31 -66.18
CA LYS A 87 -9.16 17.17 -66.86
C LYS A 87 -7.63 17.26 -66.82
N ALA A 88 -7.06 18.42 -67.16
CA ALA A 88 -5.62 18.62 -67.14
C ALA A 88 -5.01 18.57 -65.72
N VAL A 89 -5.73 19.07 -64.72
CA VAL A 89 -5.35 18.96 -63.31
C VAL A 89 -5.36 17.50 -62.87
N SER A 90 -6.41 16.74 -63.22
CA SER A 90 -6.53 15.30 -62.92
C SER A 90 -5.41 14.49 -63.58
N GLU A 91 -5.18 14.66 -64.88
CA GLU A 91 -4.09 14.01 -65.60
C GLU A 91 -2.72 14.35 -65.00
N ARG A 92 -2.52 15.63 -64.63
CA ARG A 92 -1.25 16.05 -64.02
C ARG A 92 -1.09 15.50 -62.61
N PHE A 93 -2.16 15.47 -61.82
CA PHE A 93 -2.18 14.89 -60.47
C PHE A 93 -1.78 13.42 -60.52
N TRP A 94 -2.48 12.61 -61.32
CA TRP A 94 -2.20 11.17 -61.42
C TRP A 94 -0.83 10.88 -61.99
N ARG A 95 -0.35 11.66 -62.97
CA ARG A 95 1.04 11.56 -63.46
C ARG A 95 2.05 11.81 -62.33
N MET A 96 1.86 12.87 -61.53
CA MET A 96 2.76 13.16 -60.41
C MET A 96 2.66 12.12 -59.30
N VAL A 97 1.47 11.59 -59.01
CA VAL A 97 1.27 10.50 -58.05
C VAL A 97 2.00 9.25 -58.51
N LYS A 98 1.80 8.81 -59.77
CA LYS A 98 2.48 7.65 -60.36
C LYS A 98 4.00 7.81 -60.33
N ASP A 99 4.50 9.01 -60.65
CA ASP A 99 5.95 9.30 -60.64
C ASP A 99 6.57 9.32 -59.23
N SER A 100 5.78 9.50 -58.15
CA SER A 100 6.29 9.69 -56.77
C SER A 100 5.93 8.57 -55.80
N VAL A 101 4.82 7.86 -56.02
CA VAL A 101 4.30 6.85 -55.09
C VAL A 101 5.26 5.67 -54.92
N GLU A 102 5.98 5.27 -55.98
CA GLU A 102 6.97 4.20 -55.92
C GLU A 102 8.16 4.61 -55.03
N GLN A 103 8.64 5.85 -55.21
CA GLN A 103 9.72 6.39 -54.37
C GLN A 103 9.28 6.49 -52.91
N GLU A 104 8.06 6.98 -52.64
CA GLU A 104 7.51 7.01 -51.28
C GLU A 104 7.41 5.60 -50.69
N ALA A 105 6.91 4.60 -51.44
CA ALA A 105 6.87 3.21 -50.98
C ALA A 105 8.28 2.67 -50.65
N ASP A 106 9.29 2.96 -51.46
CA ASP A 106 10.68 2.59 -51.20
C ASP A 106 11.23 3.23 -49.92
N THR A 107 10.88 4.49 -49.63
CA THR A 107 11.28 5.12 -48.38
C THR A 107 10.69 4.40 -47.17
N TYR A 108 9.42 4.00 -47.21
CA TYR A 108 8.78 3.26 -46.12
C TYR A 108 9.33 1.83 -45.99
N ARG A 109 9.74 1.18 -47.09
CA ARG A 109 10.49 -0.10 -47.04
C ARG A 109 11.82 0.05 -46.31
N ALA A 110 12.57 1.11 -46.60
CA ALA A 110 13.84 1.38 -45.93
C ALA A 110 13.65 1.72 -44.44
N ILE A 111 12.67 2.54 -44.09
CA ILE A 111 12.32 2.87 -42.71
C ILE A 111 11.94 1.59 -41.94
N ARG A 112 11.08 0.75 -42.52
CA ARG A 112 10.68 -0.52 -41.91
C ARG A 112 11.88 -1.42 -41.66
N TYR A 113 12.75 -1.59 -42.66
CA TYR A 113 13.96 -2.41 -42.52
C TYR A 113 14.85 -1.92 -41.37
N ASN A 114 15.03 -0.60 -41.24
CA ASN A 114 15.80 -0.02 -40.15
C ASN A 114 15.15 -0.29 -38.79
N LEU A 115 13.84 -0.10 -38.66
CA LEU A 115 13.10 -0.37 -37.41
C LEU A 115 13.13 -1.86 -37.04
N GLU A 116 12.92 -2.77 -37.99
CA GLU A 116 13.00 -4.21 -37.76
C GLU A 116 14.42 -4.64 -37.34
N THR A 117 15.44 -4.01 -37.90
CA THR A 117 16.83 -4.24 -37.53
C THR A 117 17.10 -3.71 -36.11
N GLU A 118 16.63 -2.51 -35.78
CA GLU A 118 16.74 -1.96 -34.42
C GLU A 118 16.02 -2.84 -33.39
N TRP A 119 14.83 -3.37 -33.72
CA TRP A 119 14.11 -4.31 -32.86
C TRP A 119 14.93 -5.57 -32.62
N LYS A 120 15.40 -6.23 -33.68
CA LYS A 120 16.19 -7.46 -33.59
C LYS A 120 17.48 -7.27 -32.78
N ASN A 121 18.12 -6.12 -32.91
CA ASN A 121 19.35 -5.80 -32.18
C ASN A 121 19.08 -5.49 -30.69
N THR A 122 17.99 -4.79 -30.40
CA THR A 122 17.68 -4.32 -29.03
C THR A 122 16.92 -5.38 -28.21
N TYR A 123 16.06 -6.16 -28.87
CA TYR A 123 15.10 -7.10 -28.25
C TYR A 123 15.07 -8.46 -28.97
N PRO A 124 16.22 -9.18 -29.10
CA PRO A 124 16.37 -10.36 -29.95
C PRO A 124 15.45 -11.55 -29.59
N HIS A 125 15.04 -11.68 -28.33
CA HIS A 125 14.23 -12.79 -27.83
C HIS A 125 12.81 -12.38 -27.43
N LEU A 126 12.38 -11.18 -27.80
CA LEU A 126 11.05 -10.65 -27.48
C LEU A 126 10.23 -10.51 -28.75
N ARG A 127 9.01 -11.04 -28.70
CA ARG A 127 7.99 -10.79 -29.73
C ARG A 127 7.54 -9.33 -29.66
N GLU A 128 7.38 -8.72 -30.83
CA GLU A 128 6.75 -7.41 -31.01
C GLU A 128 5.29 -7.49 -30.52
N MET A 129 4.93 -6.64 -29.56
CA MET A 129 3.58 -6.48 -29.05
C MET A 129 3.25 -4.99 -29.06
N ASP A 130 2.08 -4.63 -29.57
CA ASP A 130 1.61 -3.26 -29.51
C ASP A 130 1.13 -2.90 -28.10
N ARG A 131 0.74 -1.64 -27.91
CA ARG A 131 0.33 -1.15 -26.59
C ARG A 131 -0.92 -1.86 -26.07
N ASP A 132 -1.84 -2.24 -26.96
CA ASP A 132 -3.09 -2.92 -26.62
C ASP A 132 -2.82 -4.38 -26.21
N GLU A 133 -1.98 -5.11 -26.95
CA GLU A 133 -1.51 -6.46 -26.61
C GLU A 133 -0.73 -6.47 -25.28
N LEU A 134 0.12 -5.46 -25.06
CA LEU A 134 0.83 -5.28 -23.78
C LEU A 134 -0.14 -5.01 -22.63
N PHE A 135 -1.18 -4.21 -22.88
CA PHE A 135 -2.22 -3.97 -21.89
C PHE A 135 -2.99 -5.23 -21.55
N ASP A 136 -3.38 -6.03 -22.55
CA ASP A 136 -4.07 -7.30 -22.33
C ASP A 136 -3.20 -8.31 -21.55
N LYS A 137 -1.91 -8.35 -21.85
CA LYS A 137 -0.96 -9.13 -21.06
C LYS A 137 -0.90 -8.64 -19.61
N ALA A 138 -0.77 -7.33 -19.39
CA ALA A 138 -0.73 -6.74 -18.05
C ALA A 138 -2.03 -6.98 -17.28
N ARG A 139 -3.17 -6.91 -17.96
CA ARG A 139 -4.50 -7.19 -17.43
C ARG A 139 -4.56 -8.61 -16.88
N ASN A 140 -4.10 -9.60 -17.66
CA ASN A 140 -4.02 -10.99 -17.22
C ASN A 140 -3.09 -11.14 -16.02
N ASP A 141 -1.89 -10.56 -16.06
CA ASP A 141 -0.95 -10.58 -14.94
C ASP A 141 -1.56 -10.00 -13.65
N ILE A 142 -2.31 -8.89 -13.74
CA ILE A 142 -3.00 -8.28 -12.59
C ILE A 142 -4.08 -9.20 -12.04
N LEU A 143 -4.89 -9.80 -12.91
CA LEU A 143 -5.93 -10.74 -12.51
C LEU A 143 -5.34 -12.01 -11.87
N ASP A 144 -4.22 -12.52 -12.38
CA ASP A 144 -3.52 -13.65 -11.78
C ASP A 144 -2.98 -13.34 -10.38
N ASN A 145 -2.49 -12.12 -10.15
CA ASN A 145 -2.09 -11.66 -8.82
C ASN A 145 -3.28 -11.65 -7.85
N LEU A 146 -4.49 -11.28 -8.30
CA LEU A 146 -5.70 -11.37 -7.47
C LEU A 146 -6.06 -12.82 -7.15
N VAL A 147 -5.97 -13.73 -8.12
CA VAL A 147 -6.20 -15.16 -7.89
C VAL A 147 -5.21 -15.69 -6.85
N SER A 148 -3.99 -15.17 -6.79
CA SER A 148 -3.01 -15.58 -5.77
C SER A 148 -3.47 -15.31 -4.33
N LEU A 149 -4.33 -14.31 -4.09
CA LEU A 149 -4.87 -14.02 -2.74
C LEU A 149 -5.72 -15.17 -2.20
N SER A 150 -6.40 -15.92 -3.07
CA SER A 150 -7.17 -17.10 -2.69
C SER A 150 -6.28 -18.25 -2.21
N LYS A 151 -4.98 -18.22 -2.52
CA LYS A 151 -4.01 -19.25 -2.10
C LYS A 151 -3.45 -19.00 -0.70
N ILE A 152 -3.69 -17.82 -0.12
CA ILE A 152 -3.22 -17.48 1.22
C ILE A 152 -4.00 -18.31 2.25
N SER A 153 -3.28 -18.95 3.18
CA SER A 153 -3.88 -19.82 4.19
C SER A 153 -4.71 -19.02 5.22
N THR A 154 -5.72 -19.69 5.80
CA THR A 154 -6.57 -19.11 6.85
C THR A 154 -5.77 -18.57 8.03
N ALA A 155 -4.77 -19.33 8.48
CA ALA A 155 -3.90 -18.95 9.59
C ALA A 155 -3.07 -17.68 9.29
N THR A 156 -2.65 -17.48 8.04
CA THR A 156 -1.88 -16.28 7.65
C THR A 156 -2.76 -15.04 7.66
N TRP A 157 -3.99 -15.15 7.16
CA TRP A 157 -4.98 -14.07 7.22
C TRP A 157 -5.30 -13.70 8.66
N GLU A 158 -5.67 -14.68 9.49
CA GLU A 158 -6.05 -14.44 10.88
C GLU A 158 -4.90 -13.83 11.69
N LYS A 159 -3.66 -14.28 11.44
CA LYS A 159 -2.48 -13.69 12.06
C LYS A 159 -2.28 -12.24 11.65
N SER A 160 -2.28 -11.95 10.36
CA SER A 160 -2.05 -10.58 9.85
C SER A 160 -3.13 -9.61 10.34
N ILE A 161 -4.39 -10.05 10.36
CA ILE A 161 -5.51 -9.27 10.89
C ILE A 161 -5.34 -9.06 12.40
N ARG A 162 -5.06 -10.11 13.18
CA ARG A 162 -4.88 -10.01 14.64
C ARG A 162 -3.75 -9.06 15.01
N ASP A 163 -2.60 -9.17 14.33
CA ASP A 163 -1.42 -8.35 14.60
C ASP A 163 -1.72 -6.86 14.31
N LEU A 164 -2.40 -6.57 13.19
CA LEU A 164 -2.80 -5.20 12.85
C LEU A 164 -3.90 -4.65 13.77
N LEU A 165 -4.89 -5.49 14.13
CA LEU A 165 -5.93 -5.12 15.09
C LEU A 165 -5.30 -4.71 16.42
N TRP A 166 -4.44 -5.54 17.00
CA TRP A 166 -3.79 -5.19 18.26
C TRP A 166 -2.97 -3.91 18.14
N LYS A 167 -2.19 -3.75 17.06
CA LYS A 167 -1.41 -2.53 16.80
C LYS A 167 -2.25 -1.27 16.81
N LYS A 168 -3.46 -1.29 16.24
CA LYS A 168 -4.39 -0.15 16.20
C LYS A 168 -5.13 0.06 17.53
N LEU A 169 -5.52 -1.02 18.19
CA LEU A 169 -6.42 -0.96 19.35
C LEU A 169 -5.68 -0.78 20.69
N GLN A 170 -4.41 -1.19 20.79
CA GLN A 170 -3.65 -1.19 22.05
C GLN A 170 -3.62 0.18 22.73
N VAL A 171 -3.49 1.28 21.98
CA VAL A 171 -3.43 2.63 22.54
C VAL A 171 -4.74 2.98 23.24
N TYR A 172 -5.88 2.70 22.59
CA TYR A 172 -7.20 2.90 23.20
C TYR A 172 -7.38 2.01 24.43
N VAL A 173 -7.02 0.72 24.33
CA VAL A 173 -7.11 -0.22 25.44
C VAL A 173 -6.32 0.30 26.66
N PHE A 174 -5.09 0.74 26.48
CA PHE A 174 -4.28 1.25 27.59
C PHE A 174 -4.80 2.58 28.13
N GLU A 175 -4.98 3.58 27.28
CA GLU A 175 -5.26 4.96 27.72
C GLU A 175 -6.71 5.17 28.16
N LYS A 176 -7.66 4.41 27.62
CA LYS A 176 -9.09 4.58 27.91
C LYS A 176 -9.67 3.53 28.82
N ILE A 177 -9.13 2.30 28.83
CA ILE A 177 -9.72 1.18 29.57
C ILE A 177 -8.83 0.75 30.72
N PHE A 178 -7.60 0.34 30.44
CA PHE A 178 -6.71 -0.27 31.42
C PHE A 178 -6.25 0.74 32.47
N GLU A 179 -5.56 1.80 32.06
CA GLU A 179 -4.94 2.77 33.00
C GLU A 179 -5.97 3.50 33.87
N PRO A 180 -7.14 3.95 33.35
CA PRO A 180 -8.18 4.54 34.21
C PRO A 180 -8.78 3.52 35.19
N SER A 181 -8.96 2.27 34.77
CA SER A 181 -9.51 1.22 35.63
C SER A 181 -8.56 0.82 36.76
N GLN A 182 -7.24 0.97 36.59
CA GLN A 182 -6.24 0.72 37.65
C GLN A 182 -6.41 1.61 38.90
N GLN A 183 -7.11 2.73 38.76
CA GLN A 183 -7.39 3.63 39.89
C GLN A 183 -8.48 3.09 40.82
N GLN A 184 -9.27 2.10 40.36
CA GLN A 184 -10.36 1.53 41.14
C GLN A 184 -9.82 0.48 42.13
N THR A 185 -10.05 0.72 43.42
CA THR A 185 -9.64 -0.22 44.49
C THR A 185 -10.64 -1.37 44.65
N ASN A 186 -11.94 -1.08 44.52
CA ASN A 186 -13.01 -2.07 44.64
C ASN A 186 -13.16 -2.87 43.33
N LEU A 187 -13.25 -4.20 43.45
CA LEU A 187 -13.46 -5.11 42.31
C LEU A 187 -14.77 -4.84 41.56
N GLY A 188 -15.88 -4.60 42.25
CA GLY A 188 -17.17 -4.30 41.63
C GLY A 188 -17.17 -2.95 40.89
N ALA A 189 -16.51 -1.93 41.46
CA ALA A 189 -16.35 -0.62 40.80
C ALA A 189 -15.46 -0.74 39.55
N TYR A 190 -14.37 -1.51 39.63
CA TYR A 190 -13.52 -1.84 38.49
C TYR A 190 -14.31 -2.52 37.37
N GLN A 191 -15.04 -3.59 37.69
CA GLN A 191 -15.82 -4.36 36.71
C GLN A 191 -16.85 -3.46 36.03
N THR A 192 -17.63 -2.71 36.80
CA THR A 192 -18.64 -1.78 36.27
C THR A 192 -18.01 -0.75 35.32
N MET A 193 -16.88 -0.16 35.69
CA MET A 193 -16.18 0.82 34.85
C MET A 193 -15.72 0.19 33.54
N VAL A 194 -15.03 -0.95 33.61
CA VAL A 194 -14.54 -1.69 32.44
C VAL A 194 -15.68 -2.08 31.51
N ASP A 195 -16.79 -2.58 32.06
CA ASP A 195 -17.93 -3.04 31.26
C ASP A 195 -18.64 -1.87 30.55
N VAL A 196 -18.79 -0.73 31.23
CA VAL A 196 -19.32 0.49 30.60
C VAL A 196 -18.43 0.94 29.46
N LEU A 197 -17.11 0.99 29.67
CA LEU A 197 -16.14 1.43 28.66
C LEU A 197 -16.05 0.46 27.47
N LEU A 198 -16.04 -0.85 27.72
CA LEU A 198 -16.00 -1.86 26.66
C LEU A 198 -17.27 -1.83 25.82
N ARG A 199 -18.44 -1.68 26.45
CA ARG A 199 -19.73 -1.60 25.76
C ARG A 199 -19.86 -0.32 24.92
N ASP A 200 -19.41 0.81 25.44
CA ASP A 200 -19.38 2.07 24.68
C ASP A 200 -18.46 1.95 23.45
N TRP A 201 -17.26 1.43 23.67
CA TRP A 201 -16.27 1.23 22.60
C TRP A 201 -16.76 0.28 21.50
N SER A 202 -17.35 -0.85 21.89
CA SER A 202 -17.87 -1.86 20.96
C SER A 202 -19.09 -1.39 20.16
N GLN A 203 -19.89 -0.48 20.71
CA GLN A 203 -21.01 0.12 20.01
C GLN A 203 -20.58 1.17 18.98
N HIS A 204 -19.45 1.83 19.20
CA HIS A 204 -19.04 3.03 18.46
C HIS A 204 -17.77 2.81 17.62
N GLU A 205 -16.59 3.02 18.21
CA GLU A 205 -15.34 3.15 17.46
C GLU A 205 -14.76 1.79 17.02
N LEU A 206 -14.90 0.74 17.85
CA LEU A 206 -14.26 -0.56 17.62
C LEU A 206 -14.65 -1.23 16.29
N PRO A 207 -15.94 -1.36 15.90
CA PRO A 207 -16.29 -2.02 14.65
C PRO A 207 -15.69 -1.34 13.42
N ASN A 208 -15.64 0.00 13.42
CA ASN A 208 -15.09 0.77 12.31
C ASN A 208 -13.57 0.58 12.19
N ALA A 209 -12.86 0.69 13.31
CA ALA A 209 -11.42 0.44 13.36
C ALA A 209 -11.05 -0.97 12.89
N CYS A 210 -11.89 -1.97 13.22
CA CYS A 210 -11.70 -3.35 12.79
C CYS A 210 -11.94 -3.54 11.28
N VAL A 211 -12.96 -2.90 10.70
CA VAL A 211 -13.19 -2.93 9.25
C VAL A 211 -12.02 -2.27 8.50
N GLU A 212 -11.55 -1.11 8.98
CA GLU A 212 -10.38 -0.46 8.40
C GLU A 212 -9.12 -1.33 8.47
N ALA A 213 -8.90 -2.04 9.58
CA ALA A 213 -7.81 -3.01 9.68
C ALA A 213 -7.96 -4.15 8.66
N GLY A 214 -9.16 -4.72 8.51
CA GLY A 214 -9.43 -5.75 7.51
C GLY A 214 -9.15 -5.26 6.09
N TRP A 215 -9.52 -4.02 5.78
CA TRP A 215 -9.23 -3.37 4.51
C TRP A 215 -7.73 -3.16 4.29
N GLU A 216 -6.99 -2.67 5.28
CA GLU A 216 -5.54 -2.50 5.18
C GLU A 216 -4.82 -3.83 4.93
N VAL A 217 -5.19 -4.89 5.66
CA VAL A 217 -4.58 -6.21 5.46
C VAL A 217 -4.87 -6.75 4.05
N LEU A 218 -6.09 -6.58 3.54
CA LEU A 218 -6.42 -7.02 2.17
C LEU A 218 -5.49 -6.38 1.13
N TYR A 219 -5.27 -5.07 1.20
CA TYR A 219 -4.38 -4.38 0.26
C TYR A 219 -2.91 -4.67 0.53
N GLU A 220 -2.49 -4.84 1.78
CA GLU A 220 -1.12 -5.25 2.11
C GLU A 220 -0.81 -6.62 1.50
N GLN A 221 -1.73 -7.59 1.57
CA GLN A 221 -1.58 -8.89 0.94
C GLN A 221 -1.56 -8.79 -0.60
N LEU A 222 -2.37 -7.90 -1.20
CA LEU A 222 -2.32 -7.66 -2.64
C LEU A 222 -0.97 -7.05 -3.09
N GLU A 223 -0.48 -6.04 -2.37
CA GLU A 223 0.82 -5.44 -2.65
C GLU A 223 1.96 -6.45 -2.44
N GLN A 224 1.87 -7.32 -1.43
CA GLN A 224 2.82 -8.38 -1.19
C GLN A 224 2.80 -9.43 -2.32
N ALA A 225 1.61 -9.79 -2.83
CA ALA A 225 1.47 -10.67 -3.99
C ALA A 225 2.16 -10.08 -5.23
N VAL A 226 1.95 -8.79 -5.51
CA VAL A 226 2.61 -8.09 -6.63
C VAL A 226 4.12 -8.04 -6.45
N LYS A 227 4.63 -7.70 -5.25
CA LYS A 227 6.07 -7.72 -4.94
C LYS A 227 6.68 -9.11 -5.03
N SER A 228 5.91 -10.15 -4.74
CA SER A 228 6.36 -11.54 -4.91
C SER A 228 6.48 -11.90 -6.39
N ALA A 229 5.55 -11.41 -7.22
CA ALA A 229 5.58 -11.60 -8.67
C ALA A 229 6.79 -10.90 -9.32
N GLU A 230 7.25 -9.75 -8.80
CA GLU A 230 8.46 -9.04 -9.24
C GLU A 230 9.73 -9.90 -9.19
N ARG A 231 9.78 -10.90 -8.31
CA ARG A 231 10.93 -11.80 -8.17
C ARG A 231 10.93 -12.96 -9.16
N SER A 232 9.86 -13.10 -9.96
CA SER A 232 9.71 -14.20 -10.89
C SER A 232 10.64 -14.03 -12.11
N PRO A 233 11.25 -15.11 -12.62
CA PRO A 233 12.07 -15.04 -13.81
C PRO A 233 11.22 -14.59 -15.01
N GLY A 234 11.68 -13.57 -15.74
CA GLY A 234 10.94 -12.99 -16.87
C GLY A 234 9.92 -11.91 -16.48
N TYR A 235 9.99 -11.38 -15.26
CA TYR A 235 9.19 -10.22 -14.85
C TYR A 235 9.46 -9.00 -15.75
N ASP A 236 8.39 -8.33 -16.16
CA ASP A 236 8.45 -7.18 -17.07
C ASP A 236 8.06 -5.89 -16.33
N HIS A 237 9.07 -5.06 -16.07
CA HIS A 237 8.92 -3.78 -15.36
C HIS A 237 8.05 -2.76 -16.08
N ILE A 238 7.72 -2.98 -17.36
CA ILE A 238 6.85 -2.06 -18.10
C ILE A 238 5.46 -1.94 -17.47
N PHE A 239 5.01 -2.99 -16.76
CA PHE A 239 3.70 -3.05 -16.16
C PHE A 239 3.64 -2.41 -14.77
N ASP A 240 4.78 -2.07 -14.16
CA ASP A 240 4.84 -1.58 -12.77
C ASP A 240 4.02 -0.31 -12.56
N ARG A 241 4.07 0.60 -13.54
CA ARG A 241 3.30 1.85 -13.49
C ARG A 241 1.80 1.59 -13.56
N LEU A 242 1.38 0.71 -14.47
CA LEU A 242 -0.03 0.31 -14.62
C LEU A 242 -0.53 -0.41 -13.37
N LYS A 243 0.23 -1.40 -12.84
CA LYS A 243 -0.12 -2.14 -11.62
C LYS A 243 -0.33 -1.20 -10.44
N ARG A 244 0.60 -0.26 -10.23
CA ARG A 244 0.50 0.73 -9.15
C ARG A 244 -0.73 1.63 -9.29
N ASP A 245 -1.00 2.12 -10.51
CA ASP A 245 -2.14 2.98 -10.78
C ASP A 245 -3.47 2.26 -10.57
N VAL A 246 -3.59 1.02 -11.07
CA VAL A 246 -4.78 0.17 -10.88
C VAL A 246 -5.03 -0.10 -9.39
N ILE A 247 -4.00 -0.45 -8.62
CA ILE A 247 -4.12 -0.67 -7.17
C ILE A 247 -4.57 0.63 -6.48
N GLN A 248 -3.95 1.76 -6.80
CA GLN A 248 -4.27 3.05 -6.16
C GLN A 248 -5.70 3.51 -6.48
N GLN A 249 -6.12 3.42 -7.74
CA GLN A 249 -7.48 3.74 -8.15
C GLN A 249 -8.50 2.80 -7.48
N THR A 250 -8.23 1.49 -7.47
CA THR A 250 -9.10 0.51 -6.80
C THR A 250 -9.22 0.80 -5.31
N ARG A 251 -8.09 1.06 -4.63
CA ARG A 251 -8.02 1.41 -3.22
C ARG A 251 -8.85 2.65 -2.89
N SER A 252 -8.78 3.69 -3.73
CA SER A 252 -9.55 4.93 -3.52
C SER A 252 -11.07 4.77 -3.66
N ARG A 253 -11.52 3.77 -4.43
CA ARG A 253 -12.94 3.54 -4.74
C ARG A 253 -13.56 2.40 -3.93
N HIS A 254 -12.76 1.52 -3.36
CA HIS A 254 -13.23 0.33 -2.67
C HIS A 254 -13.91 0.69 -1.34
N GLN A 255 -15.21 0.41 -1.28
CA GLN A 255 -16.00 0.49 -0.07
C GLN A 255 -16.30 -0.92 0.46
N TRP A 256 -15.98 -1.11 1.74
CA TRP A 256 -16.32 -2.34 2.47
C TRP A 256 -17.84 -2.45 2.66
N ASP A 257 -18.34 -3.67 2.92
CA ASP A 257 -19.78 -3.90 3.10
C ASP A 257 -20.32 -3.02 4.24
N SER A 258 -21.33 -2.20 3.94
CA SER A 258 -21.96 -1.31 4.91
C SER A 258 -22.58 -2.05 6.09
N LYS A 259 -22.91 -3.34 5.93
CA LYS A 259 -23.43 -4.19 7.00
C LYS A 259 -22.34 -4.81 7.88
N ALA A 260 -21.07 -4.73 7.48
CA ALA A 260 -19.96 -5.36 8.20
C ALA A 260 -19.82 -4.83 9.63
N THR A 261 -19.92 -3.52 9.81
CA THR A 261 -19.81 -2.85 11.13
C THR A 261 -20.88 -3.36 12.09
N ASN A 262 -22.12 -3.52 11.63
CA ASN A 262 -23.21 -4.07 12.43
C ASN A 262 -22.98 -5.54 12.79
N ARG A 263 -22.48 -6.36 11.85
CA ARG A 263 -22.14 -7.78 12.13
C ARG A 263 -21.02 -7.89 13.17
N LEU A 264 -19.98 -7.08 13.02
CA LEU A 264 -18.86 -7.06 13.97
C LEU A 264 -19.32 -6.59 15.35
N ARG A 265 -20.16 -5.56 15.43
CA ARG A 265 -20.70 -5.05 16.71
C ARG A 265 -21.36 -6.16 17.53
N VAL A 266 -22.16 -7.03 16.91
CA VAL A 266 -22.82 -8.15 17.62
C VAL A 266 -21.79 -9.13 18.17
N ILE A 267 -20.83 -9.57 17.35
CA ILE A 267 -19.79 -10.53 17.75
C ILE A 267 -18.91 -9.94 18.87
N GLN A 268 -18.52 -8.67 18.73
CA GLN A 268 -17.69 -7.96 19.69
C GLN A 268 -18.42 -7.75 21.02
N ASN A 269 -19.71 -7.37 21.00
CA ASN A 269 -20.50 -7.28 22.23
C ASN A 269 -20.59 -8.61 22.95
N THR A 270 -20.96 -9.69 22.25
CA THR A 270 -21.11 -11.01 22.86
C THR A 270 -19.80 -11.53 23.45
N THR A 271 -18.67 -11.31 22.77
CA THR A 271 -17.36 -11.75 23.28
C THR A 271 -16.84 -10.89 24.43
N LEU A 272 -17.10 -9.59 24.40
CA LEU A 272 -16.72 -8.69 25.47
C LEU A 272 -17.61 -8.84 26.70
N GLU A 273 -18.88 -9.23 26.60
CA GLU A 273 -19.77 -9.43 27.76
C GLU A 273 -19.46 -10.69 28.58
N ASP A 274 -18.71 -11.65 28.04
CA ASP A 274 -18.41 -12.90 28.75
C ASP A 274 -17.21 -12.74 29.68
N HIS A 275 -17.42 -12.84 30.99
CA HIS A 275 -16.36 -12.72 32.01
C HIS A 275 -15.62 -14.02 32.30
N THR A 276 -16.05 -15.13 31.70
CA THR A 276 -15.60 -16.47 32.11
C THR A 276 -14.37 -16.92 31.35
N VAL A 277 -13.44 -17.55 32.07
CA VAL A 277 -12.26 -18.21 31.52
C VAL A 277 -12.33 -19.69 31.87
N HIS A 278 -12.77 -20.51 30.91
CA HIS A 278 -13.14 -21.89 31.21
C HIS A 278 -11.95 -22.85 31.33
N THR A 279 -10.85 -22.56 30.63
CA THR A 279 -9.74 -23.50 30.49
C THR A 279 -8.42 -22.86 30.89
N LYS A 280 -7.51 -23.70 31.42
CA LYS A 280 -6.14 -23.27 31.72
C LYS A 280 -5.42 -22.72 30.48
N ALA A 281 -5.66 -23.29 29.30
CA ALA A 281 -5.09 -22.81 28.05
C ALA A 281 -5.52 -21.37 27.71
N GLN A 282 -6.81 -21.04 27.89
CA GLN A 282 -7.31 -19.68 27.70
C GLN A 282 -6.71 -18.71 28.74
N TRP A 283 -6.55 -19.16 29.99
CA TRP A 283 -5.91 -18.39 31.03
C TRP A 283 -4.45 -18.09 30.70
N ASP A 284 -3.67 -19.12 30.35
CA ASP A 284 -2.26 -18.98 30.01
C ASP A 284 -2.08 -18.07 28.77
N ALA A 285 -2.96 -18.19 27.77
CA ALA A 285 -2.97 -17.30 26.61
C ALA A 285 -3.26 -15.84 26.99
N ALA A 286 -4.22 -15.60 27.87
CA ALA A 286 -4.54 -14.26 28.36
C ALA A 286 -3.42 -13.65 29.20
N VAL A 287 -2.77 -14.45 30.05
CA VAL A 287 -1.59 -14.03 30.82
C VAL A 287 -0.43 -13.66 29.89
N ASN A 288 -0.12 -14.51 28.91
CA ASN A 288 0.94 -14.22 27.94
C ASN A 288 0.63 -12.95 27.14
N PHE A 289 -0.61 -12.79 26.69
CA PHE A 289 -1.04 -11.61 25.96
C PHE A 289 -0.96 -10.33 26.80
N LEU A 290 -1.36 -10.39 28.08
CA LEU A 290 -1.20 -9.28 29.02
C LEU A 290 0.27 -8.95 29.28
N GLU A 291 1.12 -9.97 29.51
CA GLU A 291 2.55 -9.78 29.75
C GLU A 291 3.24 -9.10 28.54
N ASP A 292 2.98 -9.60 27.32
CA ASP A 292 3.51 -9.02 26.09
C ASP A 292 3.04 -7.56 25.90
N ALA A 293 1.76 -7.30 26.15
CA ALA A 293 1.16 -5.96 26.07
C ALA A 293 1.77 -5.00 27.09
N LEU A 294 1.92 -5.43 28.34
CA LEU A 294 2.54 -4.63 29.41
C LEU A 294 4.01 -4.36 29.10
N TYR A 295 4.75 -5.35 28.61
CA TYR A 295 6.14 -5.18 28.23
C TYR A 295 6.31 -4.16 27.09
N ALA A 296 5.47 -4.24 26.06
CA ALA A 296 5.46 -3.29 24.96
C ALA A 296 5.15 -1.86 25.45
N ARG A 297 4.11 -1.70 26.27
CA ARG A 297 3.71 -0.40 26.82
C ARG A 297 4.76 0.18 27.77
N MET A 298 5.37 -0.65 28.62
CA MET A 298 6.46 -0.23 29.52
C MET A 298 7.68 0.27 28.73
N LYS A 299 8.03 -0.41 27.63
CA LYS A 299 9.10 0.03 26.74
C LYS A 299 8.84 1.42 26.11
N GLU A 300 7.60 1.71 25.71
CA GLU A 300 7.21 3.03 25.19
C GLU A 300 7.34 4.13 26.26
N VAL A 301 6.91 3.83 27.49
CA VAL A 301 7.01 4.76 28.62
C VAL A 301 8.48 4.98 29.02
N ASP A 302 9.29 3.92 29.07
CA ASP A 302 10.73 4.00 29.33
C ASP A 302 11.44 4.87 28.28
N GLN A 303 11.05 4.74 27.02
CA GLN A 303 11.56 5.59 25.94
C GLN A 303 11.17 7.06 26.15
N THR A 304 9.92 7.32 26.53
CA THR A 304 9.45 8.68 26.87
C THR A 304 10.23 9.27 28.05
N ILE A 305 10.49 8.48 29.10
CA ILE A 305 11.30 8.91 30.26
C ILE A 305 12.74 9.18 29.85
N SER A 306 13.32 8.33 29.00
CA SER A 306 14.67 8.50 28.46
C SER A 306 14.80 9.80 27.65
N GLU A 307 13.83 10.11 26.80
CA GLU A 307 13.78 11.36 26.03
C GLU A 307 13.68 12.59 26.94
N LEU A 308 12.88 12.52 28.01
CA LEU A 308 12.77 13.58 29.02
C LEU A 308 14.07 13.80 29.82
N ARG A 309 14.81 12.72 30.13
CA ARG A 309 16.10 12.79 30.83
C ARG A 309 17.24 13.25 29.92
N GLY A 310 17.15 12.94 28.63
CA GLY A 310 18.23 13.16 27.67
C GLY A 310 19.30 12.05 27.70
N PRO A 311 20.36 12.20 26.89
CA PRO A 311 21.35 11.15 26.70
C PRO A 311 22.05 10.80 28.02
N GLY A 312 22.10 9.49 28.33
CA GLY A 312 22.81 8.97 29.49
C GLY A 312 24.32 9.23 29.43
N VAL A 313 25.02 9.05 30.55
CA VAL A 313 26.47 9.36 30.67
C VAL A 313 27.30 8.68 29.59
N LEU A 314 27.00 7.41 29.27
CA LEU A 314 27.68 6.66 28.21
C LEU A 314 27.34 7.19 26.81
N ALA A 315 26.06 7.44 26.51
CA ALA A 315 25.63 7.99 25.22
C ALA A 315 26.24 9.38 24.96
N ARG A 316 26.38 10.21 26.01
CA ARG A 316 27.05 11.51 25.95
C ARG A 316 28.53 11.38 25.59
N TRP A 317 29.20 10.35 26.10
CA TRP A 317 30.61 10.08 25.80
C TRP A 317 30.81 9.53 24.39
N PHE A 318 30.00 8.55 23.97
CA PHE A 318 30.12 7.93 22.64
C PHE A 318 29.68 8.86 21.50
N TYR A 319 28.58 9.59 21.67
CA TYR A 319 28.01 10.45 20.62
C TYR A 319 28.35 11.93 20.78
N TRP A 320 29.23 12.28 21.72
CA TRP A 320 29.61 13.68 22.03
C TRP A 320 28.42 14.63 22.20
N THR A 321 27.32 14.12 22.76
CA THR A 321 26.09 14.89 22.96
C THR A 321 26.03 15.49 24.37
N SER A 322 25.50 16.71 24.49
CA SER A 322 25.33 17.40 25.77
C SER A 322 23.86 17.48 26.17
N LEU A 323 23.58 17.43 27.47
CA LEU A 323 22.23 17.63 27.99
C LEU A 323 21.76 19.08 27.77
N THR A 324 20.54 19.24 27.24
CA THR A 324 19.91 20.57 27.10
C THR A 324 19.59 21.17 28.47
N ASN A 325 19.42 22.49 28.54
CA ASN A 325 19.04 23.16 29.79
C ASN A 325 17.69 22.67 30.32
N GLU A 326 16.75 22.30 29.45
CA GLU A 326 15.48 21.71 29.86
C GLU A 326 15.67 20.29 30.44
N GLN A 327 16.48 19.45 29.79
CA GLN A 327 16.79 18.10 30.29
C GLN A 327 17.48 18.15 31.65
N LYS A 328 18.37 19.13 31.90
CA LYS A 328 19.00 19.30 33.22
C LYS A 328 17.96 19.58 34.30
N LYS A 329 16.97 20.43 33.98
CA LYS A 329 15.83 20.69 34.87
C LYS A 329 14.96 19.45 35.05
N ARG A 330 14.71 18.67 33.98
CA ARG A 330 13.93 17.42 34.04
C ARG A 330 14.60 16.40 34.96
N VAL A 331 15.89 16.14 34.80
CA VAL A 331 16.64 15.19 35.66
C VAL A 331 16.52 15.59 37.13
N ALA A 332 16.82 16.84 37.48
CA ALA A 332 16.69 17.30 38.87
C ALA A 332 15.24 17.22 39.40
N THR A 333 14.25 17.44 38.53
CA THR A 333 12.83 17.31 38.90
C THR A 333 12.45 15.84 39.10
N ILE A 334 12.96 14.93 38.27
CA ILE A 334 12.72 13.49 38.39
C ILE A 334 13.32 12.97 39.70
N ASP A 335 14.54 13.38 40.06
CA ASP A 335 15.19 12.95 41.30
C ASP A 335 14.36 13.33 42.54
N GLU A 336 13.83 14.56 42.58
CA GLU A 336 12.93 15.01 43.66
C GLU A 336 11.58 14.28 43.65
N ILE A 337 10.98 14.07 42.47
CA ILE A 337 9.72 13.33 42.36
C ILE A 337 9.89 11.90 42.85
N LEU A 338 10.95 11.20 42.43
CA LEU A 338 11.21 9.83 42.85
C LEU A 338 11.38 9.72 44.36
N GLN A 339 12.00 10.72 44.99
CA GLN A 339 12.13 10.76 46.45
C GLN A 339 10.77 10.89 47.16
N ILE A 340 9.86 11.72 46.64
CA ILE A 340 8.49 11.83 47.18
C ILE A 340 7.71 10.54 46.93
N MET A 341 7.79 9.97 45.72
CA MET A 341 7.10 8.71 45.40
C MET A 341 7.57 7.56 46.28
N ALA A 342 8.87 7.48 46.60
CA ALA A 342 9.42 6.47 47.49
C ALA A 342 8.90 6.60 48.95
N SER A 343 8.50 7.80 49.37
CA SER A 343 7.90 8.03 50.69
C SER A 343 6.41 7.68 50.75
N GLN A 344 5.75 7.53 49.60
CA GLN A 344 4.32 7.24 49.50
C GLN A 344 4.08 5.73 49.34
N GLN A 345 3.17 5.19 50.15
CA GLN A 345 2.82 3.76 50.09
C GLN A 345 2.08 3.39 48.80
N ARG A 346 1.23 4.30 48.29
CA ARG A 346 0.60 4.20 46.97
C ARG A 346 0.51 5.60 46.34
N PRO A 347 1.44 5.96 45.43
CA PRO A 347 1.39 7.25 44.77
C PRO A 347 0.12 7.40 43.94
N GLU A 348 -0.50 8.58 44.01
CA GLU A 348 -1.72 8.90 43.26
C GLU A 348 -1.42 9.11 41.77
N SER A 349 -2.43 8.91 40.91
CA SER A 349 -2.29 9.10 39.46
C SER A 349 -1.94 10.54 39.09
N GLU A 350 -2.37 11.51 39.89
CA GLU A 350 -1.95 12.89 39.80
C GLU A 350 -1.20 13.30 41.06
N MET A 351 -0.20 14.15 40.88
CA MET A 351 0.54 14.68 42.01
C MET A 351 -0.30 15.71 42.78
N SER A 352 -0.41 15.55 44.09
CA SER A 352 -1.12 16.48 44.99
C SER A 352 -0.59 17.91 44.84
N ALA A 353 -1.45 18.91 45.05
CA ALA A 353 -1.04 20.32 45.01
C ALA A 353 0.09 20.60 46.01
N ASP A 354 0.07 19.97 47.18
CA ASP A 354 1.06 20.12 48.23
C ASP A 354 2.41 19.53 47.79
N ASP A 355 2.41 18.34 47.19
CA ASP A 355 3.61 17.69 46.64
C ASP A 355 4.22 18.54 45.51
N VAL A 356 3.40 19.11 44.62
CA VAL A 356 3.87 20.03 43.56
C VAL A 356 4.56 21.24 44.17
N THR A 357 4.00 21.82 45.24
CA THR A 357 4.62 22.96 45.91
C THR A 357 5.92 22.58 46.60
N THR A 358 6.00 21.37 47.17
CA THR A 358 7.19 20.83 47.83
C THR A 358 8.33 20.62 46.83
N VAL A 359 8.08 19.92 45.72
CA VAL A 359 9.07 19.74 44.64
C VAL A 359 9.56 21.10 44.14
N ARG A 360 8.64 22.03 43.88
CA ARG A 360 9.00 23.38 43.40
C ARG A 360 9.87 24.13 44.40
N ARG A 361 9.58 24.04 45.71
CA ARG A 361 10.35 24.70 46.77
C ARG A 361 11.74 24.10 46.92
N ASN A 362 11.86 22.78 46.88
CA ASN A 362 13.15 22.09 46.94
C ASN A 362 14.04 22.45 45.75
N LEU A 363 13.48 22.46 44.53
CA LEU A 363 14.20 22.86 43.33
C LEU A 363 14.60 24.35 43.36
N ALA A 364 13.73 25.22 43.86
CA ALA A 364 14.05 26.64 44.04
C ALA A 364 15.23 26.84 45.02
N GLY A 365 15.31 26.04 46.09
CA GLY A 365 16.45 26.00 47.01
C GLY A 365 17.77 25.62 46.33
N ARG A 366 17.71 24.78 45.27
CA ARG A 366 18.85 24.43 44.41
C ARG A 366 19.08 25.40 43.24
N LYS A 367 18.45 26.58 43.26
CA LYS A 367 18.48 27.60 42.18
C LYS A 367 17.91 27.12 40.84
N ILE A 368 17.01 26.14 40.86
CA ILE A 368 16.32 25.61 39.67
C ILE A 368 14.87 26.08 39.67
N THR A 369 14.51 26.96 38.73
CA THR A 369 13.13 27.44 38.56
C THR A 369 12.36 26.59 37.55
N VAL A 370 11.27 25.98 38.01
CA VAL A 370 10.34 25.15 37.22
C VAL A 370 8.88 25.51 37.55
N SER A 371 7.99 25.36 36.57
CA SER A 371 6.56 25.64 36.74
C SER A 371 5.80 24.40 37.25
N ASN A 372 4.64 24.60 37.88
CA ASN A 372 3.78 23.49 38.33
C ASN A 372 3.41 22.56 37.16
N LYS A 373 3.13 23.12 35.98
CA LYS A 373 2.84 22.36 34.75
C LYS A 373 4.04 21.52 34.31
N PHE A 374 5.26 22.04 34.44
CA PHE A 374 6.48 21.31 34.13
C PHE A 374 6.61 20.08 35.03
N ILE A 375 6.42 20.24 36.34
CA ILE A 375 6.51 19.16 37.33
C ILE A 375 5.44 18.08 37.07
N ARG A 376 4.18 18.47 36.86
CA ARG A 376 3.10 17.52 36.53
C ARG A 376 3.39 16.72 35.24
N LYS A 377 3.92 17.40 34.21
CA LYS A 377 4.36 16.72 32.97
C LYS A 377 5.52 15.74 33.19
N THR A 378 6.41 16.01 34.14
CA THR A 378 7.49 15.08 34.51
C THR A 378 6.96 13.90 35.31
N TYR A 379 5.96 14.13 36.17
CA TYR A 379 5.38 13.11 37.04
C TYR A 379 4.59 12.03 36.26
N ALA A 380 3.76 12.44 35.30
CA ALA A 380 2.86 11.55 34.57
C ALA A 380 3.52 10.27 34.00
N PRO A 381 4.65 10.33 33.25
CA PRO A 381 5.27 9.11 32.74
C PRO A 381 5.93 8.26 33.84
N LEU A 382 6.40 8.86 34.94
CA LEU A 382 6.99 8.11 36.06
C LEU A 382 5.94 7.30 36.82
N ILE A 383 4.77 7.89 37.08
CA ILE A 383 3.68 7.16 37.73
C ILE A 383 3.13 6.06 36.82
N GLN A 384 3.06 6.33 35.52
CA GLN A 384 2.65 5.33 34.53
C GLN A 384 3.63 4.13 34.53
N GLN A 385 4.95 4.38 34.52
CA GLN A 385 5.97 3.33 34.62
C GLN A 385 5.80 2.49 35.89
N LEU A 386 5.59 3.13 37.04
CA LEU A 386 5.38 2.44 38.32
C LEU A 386 4.13 1.56 38.29
N ASN A 387 3.02 2.08 37.76
CA ASN A 387 1.75 1.34 37.68
C ASN A 387 1.87 0.13 36.73
N LEU A 388 2.53 0.29 35.58
CA LEU A 388 2.80 -0.81 34.65
C LEU A 388 3.73 -1.87 35.27
N ALA A 389 4.75 -1.45 36.01
CA ALA A 389 5.64 -2.39 36.71
C ALA A 389 4.90 -3.19 37.79
N ARG A 390 3.95 -2.57 38.50
CA ARG A 390 3.06 -3.28 39.44
C ARG A 390 2.16 -4.27 38.73
N ALA A 391 1.47 -3.84 37.66
CA ALA A 391 0.64 -4.72 36.85
C ALA A 391 1.44 -5.93 36.29
N MET A 392 2.69 -5.70 35.87
CA MET A 392 3.59 -6.76 35.42
C MET A 392 3.86 -7.78 36.53
N SER A 393 4.16 -7.33 37.75
CA SER A 393 4.36 -8.23 38.88
C SER A 393 3.10 -9.05 39.22
N THR A 394 1.92 -8.42 39.16
CA THR A 394 0.63 -9.08 39.35
C THR A 394 0.36 -10.11 38.27
N CYS A 395 0.63 -9.78 37.00
CA CYS A 395 0.50 -10.68 35.86
C CYS A 395 1.35 -11.96 36.03
N GLN A 396 2.61 -11.80 36.44
CA GLN A 396 3.52 -12.92 36.70
C GLN A 396 3.02 -13.83 37.84
N TYR A 397 2.44 -13.23 38.88
CA TYR A 397 1.80 -13.99 39.95
C TYR A 397 0.57 -14.75 39.45
N CYS A 398 -0.31 -14.09 38.68
CA CYS A 398 -1.52 -14.68 38.11
C CYS A 398 -1.28 -15.87 37.18
N ARG A 399 -0.08 -16.01 36.61
CA ARG A 399 0.31 -17.17 35.79
C ARG A 399 0.09 -18.52 36.50
N ARG A 400 0.18 -18.56 37.83
CA ARG A 400 0.01 -19.81 38.61
C ARG A 400 -1.37 -19.92 39.26
N SER A 401 -2.24 -18.94 39.02
CA SER A 401 -3.45 -18.73 39.82
C SER A 401 -4.76 -19.22 39.20
N PHE A 402 -4.70 -19.94 38.08
CA PHE A 402 -5.91 -20.45 37.42
C PHE A 402 -6.79 -21.33 38.34
N TYR A 403 -6.17 -22.14 39.19
CA TYR A 403 -6.90 -22.99 40.15
C TYR A 403 -7.77 -22.15 41.11
N TYR A 404 -7.21 -21.07 41.67
CA TYR A 404 -7.93 -20.17 42.58
C TYR A 404 -9.03 -19.39 41.87
N TYR A 405 -8.78 -19.01 40.61
CA TYR A 405 -9.80 -18.41 39.75
C TYR A 405 -11.00 -19.34 39.55
N GLN A 406 -10.76 -20.62 39.22
CA GLN A 406 -11.82 -21.60 38.96
C GLN A 406 -12.68 -21.88 40.20
N GLN A 407 -12.09 -21.80 41.40
CA GLN A 407 -12.80 -22.02 42.67
C GLN A 407 -13.59 -20.79 43.14
N GLY A 408 -13.56 -19.67 42.40
CA GLY A 408 -14.32 -18.48 42.74
C GLY A 408 -13.70 -17.63 43.85
N PHE A 409 -12.43 -17.88 44.21
CA PHE A 409 -11.67 -17.05 45.17
C PHE A 409 -11.22 -15.72 44.54
N MET A 410 -12.11 -15.09 43.77
CA MET A 410 -11.90 -13.81 43.09
C MET A 410 -12.82 -12.74 43.71
N GLY A 411 -12.71 -12.48 45.02
CA GLY A 411 -13.33 -11.35 45.71
C GLY A 411 -12.86 -11.20 47.16
N PRO A 412 -13.15 -10.06 47.82
CA PRO A 412 -12.89 -9.90 49.24
C PRO A 412 -13.74 -10.90 50.02
N LEU A 413 -13.11 -11.77 50.81
CA LEU A 413 -13.82 -12.55 51.82
C LEU A 413 -14.33 -11.57 52.87
N ALA A 414 -15.61 -11.20 52.76
CA ALA A 414 -16.32 -10.65 53.88
C ALA A 414 -16.45 -11.77 54.93
N GLU A 415 -15.86 -11.53 56.10
CA GLU A 415 -16.24 -12.11 57.39
C GLU A 415 -16.07 -13.64 57.56
N ASP A 416 -14.85 -14.18 57.47
CA ASP A 416 -14.49 -15.31 58.36
C ASP A 416 -12.95 -15.48 58.50
N PRO A 417 -12.34 -15.13 59.65
CA PRO A 417 -10.90 -15.23 59.87
C PRO A 417 -10.35 -16.67 59.90
N ASP A 418 -11.22 -17.68 60.01
CA ASP A 418 -10.83 -19.08 60.27
C ASP A 418 -10.99 -20.02 59.04
N ALA A 419 -11.20 -19.48 57.84
CA ALA A 419 -11.37 -20.31 56.64
C ALA A 419 -10.05 -21.01 56.20
N PHE A 420 -8.89 -20.41 56.49
CA PHE A 420 -7.59 -20.92 56.04
C PHE A 420 -7.08 -22.09 56.89
N SER A 421 -7.34 -22.06 58.21
CA SER A 421 -6.96 -23.13 59.14
C SER A 421 -7.74 -24.43 58.91
N ARG A 422 -8.96 -24.36 58.34
CA ARG A 422 -9.74 -25.57 58.00
C ARG A 422 -9.25 -26.27 56.72
N ILE A 423 -8.61 -25.56 55.79
CA ILE A 423 -8.21 -26.10 54.48
C ILE A 423 -6.83 -26.76 54.53
N GLU A 424 -5.90 -26.23 55.33
CA GLU A 424 -4.60 -26.90 55.55
C GLU A 424 -4.77 -28.27 56.24
N ASP A 425 -5.76 -28.40 57.15
CA ASP A 425 -6.07 -29.68 57.80
C ASP A 425 -6.76 -30.70 56.85
N GLU A 426 -7.57 -30.25 55.88
CA GLU A 426 -8.19 -31.14 54.89
C GLU A 426 -7.22 -31.61 53.79
N ALA A 427 -6.21 -30.81 53.44
CA ALA A 427 -5.18 -31.18 52.46
C ALA A 427 -4.19 -32.23 52.98
N VAL A 428 -4.07 -32.39 54.31
CA VAL A 428 -3.17 -33.36 54.95
C VAL A 428 -3.90 -34.66 55.33
N GLY A 429 -5.25 -34.68 55.32
CA GLY A 429 -6.07 -35.76 55.90
C GLY A 429 -6.72 -36.78 54.95
N SER A 430 -6.63 -36.68 53.62
CA SER A 430 -7.36 -37.58 52.71
C SER A 430 -6.51 -38.70 52.10
N GLY A 431 -5.91 -39.52 52.96
CA GLY A 431 -5.56 -40.90 52.61
C GLY A 431 -6.73 -41.82 52.93
N SER A 432 -7.59 -42.13 51.94
CA SER A 432 -8.42 -43.35 51.79
C SER A 432 -9.62 -43.08 50.87
N LEU A 433 -9.61 -43.66 49.66
CA LEU A 433 -10.80 -43.80 48.81
C LEU A 433 -11.54 -45.10 49.18
N PRO A 434 -12.87 -45.12 49.32
CA PRO A 434 -13.65 -46.35 49.24
C PRO A 434 -14.15 -46.59 47.80
N SER A 435 -14.12 -47.86 47.44
CA SER A 435 -14.53 -48.52 46.21
C SER A 435 -16.04 -48.43 45.95
N HIS A 436 -16.46 -48.31 44.69
CA HIS A 436 -17.40 -49.26 44.04
C HIS A 436 -17.57 -49.00 42.53
N ASP A 437 -17.18 -50.02 41.75
CA ASP A 437 -17.72 -50.60 40.50
C ASP A 437 -18.39 -49.73 39.42
N PHE A 438 -17.92 -49.87 38.16
CA PHE A 438 -18.58 -50.70 37.12
C PHE A 438 -17.72 -50.86 35.83
N LEU A 439 -17.46 -52.13 35.47
CA LEU A 439 -17.27 -52.78 34.14
C LEU A 439 -16.03 -52.57 33.22
N VAL A 440 -15.11 -53.54 33.31
CA VAL A 440 -14.63 -54.56 32.33
C VAL A 440 -14.36 -54.21 30.84
N GLY A 441 -13.13 -54.58 30.41
CA GLY A 441 -12.69 -54.98 29.04
C GLY A 441 -11.51 -54.13 28.54
N GLU A 442 -10.33 -54.59 28.11
CA GLU A 442 -9.79 -55.90 27.70
C GLU A 442 -8.25 -55.75 27.56
N GLU A 443 -7.50 -56.86 27.54
CA GLU A 443 -6.03 -57.01 27.69
C GLU A 443 -5.12 -56.44 26.55
N MET A 444 -3.86 -56.09 26.87
CA MET A 444 -2.64 -56.85 26.47
C MET A 444 -1.30 -56.13 26.80
N ALA A 445 -0.53 -56.77 27.70
CA ALA A 445 0.92 -57.08 27.74
C ALA A 445 1.92 -56.28 26.85
N LEU A 446 2.92 -55.61 27.47
CA LEU A 446 4.33 -56.03 27.71
C LEU A 446 5.31 -55.72 26.55
N ASP A 447 6.29 -54.82 26.79
CA ASP A 447 7.70 -55.19 27.02
C ASP A 447 8.65 -53.96 26.95
N ALA A 448 9.39 -53.74 28.03
CA ALA A 448 10.73 -53.15 28.04
C ALA A 448 11.75 -54.32 28.09
N PRO A 449 13.07 -54.17 27.82
CA PRO A 449 14.02 -53.44 28.69
C PRO A 449 15.16 -52.71 27.93
N ALA A 450 15.83 -51.68 28.48
CA ALA A 450 17.03 -51.72 29.37
C ALA A 450 18.22 -52.53 28.80
N ALA A 451 19.51 -52.17 28.84
CA ALA A 451 20.28 -51.09 29.45
C ALA A 451 21.76 -51.13 28.96
N SER A 452 22.50 -50.05 29.26
CA SER A 452 23.87 -50.03 29.83
C SER A 452 25.16 -50.07 28.97
N MET A 453 26.06 -49.13 29.34
CA MET A 453 27.50 -49.26 29.64
C MET A 453 28.60 -48.90 28.62
N ALA A 454 29.30 -47.80 28.98
CA ALA A 454 30.74 -47.66 29.23
C ALA A 454 31.79 -47.67 28.08
N ALA A 455 32.37 -46.47 27.89
CA ALA A 455 33.78 -46.06 27.72
C ALA A 455 34.86 -47.08 27.30
N HIS A 456 35.73 -46.65 26.36
CA HIS A 456 37.19 -46.86 26.44
C HIS A 456 37.99 -45.81 25.62
N SER A 457 39.13 -45.42 26.18
CA SER A 457 40.14 -44.48 25.67
C SER A 457 41.31 -45.22 25.02
N ARG A 458 41.99 -44.62 24.02
CA ARG A 458 43.42 -44.89 23.72
C ARG A 458 44.06 -43.73 22.94
N ARG A 459 45.21 -43.29 23.44
CA ARG A 459 46.21 -42.39 22.80
C ARG A 459 47.18 -43.19 21.93
N HIS A 460 47.83 -42.53 20.96
CA HIS A 460 49.26 -42.71 20.68
C HIS A 460 49.90 -41.49 19.97
N ASP A 461 51.12 -41.17 20.39
CA ASP A 461 52.01 -40.05 20.02
C ASP A 461 52.75 -40.19 18.67
N GLY A 462 53.32 -39.09 18.14
CA GLY A 462 54.60 -39.15 17.41
C GLY A 462 55.01 -38.07 16.38
N LYS A 463 55.60 -36.95 16.86
CA LYS A 463 56.79 -36.18 16.38
C LYS A 463 57.05 -35.74 14.90
N GLY A 464 57.45 -34.46 14.77
CA GLY A 464 58.40 -33.88 13.78
C GLY A 464 57.73 -33.24 12.55
N GLN A 465 58.11 -32.09 11.97
CA GLN A 465 59.30 -31.24 11.98
C GLN A 465 58.94 -29.85 11.39
N LYS A 466 59.72 -28.82 11.69
CA LYS A 466 59.60 -27.42 11.21
C LYS A 466 59.73 -27.26 9.69
N LEU A 467 58.92 -26.39 9.07
CA LEU A 467 59.42 -25.39 8.11
C LEU A 467 58.48 -24.18 8.02
N ARG A 468 59.12 -23.02 7.83
CA ARG A 468 58.62 -21.65 7.92
C ARG A 468 58.36 -21.16 6.49
N THR A 469 57.23 -20.52 6.19
CA THR A 469 57.11 -19.22 5.49
C THR A 469 55.67 -18.87 5.07
N THR A 470 55.18 -17.76 5.63
CA THR A 470 54.39 -16.67 5.02
C THR A 470 53.14 -17.00 4.21
N THR A 471 51.97 -16.77 4.80
CA THR A 471 50.80 -16.20 4.10
C THR A 471 49.96 -15.38 5.08
N ALA A 472 49.53 -14.22 4.62
CA ALA A 472 48.73 -13.24 5.35
C ALA A 472 47.34 -13.80 5.70
N ALA A 473 46.95 -13.69 6.97
CA ALA A 473 45.60 -13.96 7.44
C ALA A 473 44.96 -12.65 7.91
N ASN A 474 43.85 -12.30 7.26
CA ASN A 474 42.92 -11.25 7.63
C ASN A 474 41.89 -11.91 8.56
N GLU A 475 41.91 -11.57 9.85
CA GLU A 475 41.00 -12.12 10.86
C GLU A 475 39.62 -11.45 10.76
N GLY A 476 38.61 -12.21 10.34
CA GLY A 476 37.19 -11.88 10.55
C GLY A 476 36.71 -12.48 11.86
N ALA A 477 36.84 -11.73 12.95
CA ALA A 477 36.35 -12.12 14.26
C ALA A 477 34.84 -11.96 14.35
N SER A 478 34.18 -13.09 14.65
CA SER A 478 32.80 -13.22 15.09
C SER A 478 32.60 -12.45 16.40
N THR A 479 31.87 -11.33 16.37
CA THR A 479 31.42 -10.64 17.58
C THR A 479 30.00 -11.10 17.94
N THR A 480 29.95 -11.80 19.06
CA THR A 480 28.77 -12.07 19.87
C THR A 480 28.04 -10.76 20.23
N VAL A 481 26.73 -10.76 20.00
CA VAL A 481 25.84 -9.63 20.30
C VAL A 481 25.73 -9.46 21.81
N ALA A 482 26.27 -8.36 22.33
CA ALA A 482 26.14 -7.97 23.72
C ALA A 482 24.70 -7.51 24.02
N ALA A 483 24.14 -8.01 25.13
CA ALA A 483 22.87 -7.58 25.69
C ALA A 483 22.90 -6.07 26.06
N PRO A 484 21.79 -5.33 25.88
CA PRO A 484 21.76 -3.92 26.22
C PRO A 484 21.79 -3.75 27.75
N ALA A 485 22.63 -2.81 28.18
CA ALA A 485 22.88 -2.47 29.57
C ALA A 485 21.61 -2.10 30.33
N ALA A 486 21.46 -2.71 31.51
CA ALA A 486 20.42 -2.44 32.49
C ALA A 486 20.33 -0.94 32.81
N SER A 487 19.11 -0.41 32.71
CA SER A 487 18.73 0.90 33.20
C SER A 487 18.85 0.92 34.73
N ASN A 488 19.73 1.77 35.26
CA ASN A 488 19.88 2.05 36.69
C ASN A 488 18.68 2.86 37.23
N LEU A 489 17.51 2.24 37.27
CA LEU A 489 16.37 2.65 38.11
C LEU A 489 15.99 1.54 39.09
N ALA A 490 16.97 0.78 39.56
CA ALA A 490 16.82 -0.17 40.65
C ALA A 490 16.81 0.54 42.01
N VAL A 491 15.94 1.54 42.23
CA VAL A 491 15.64 2.10 43.57
C VAL A 491 14.22 2.67 43.60
N VAL A 492 13.23 1.84 43.31
CA VAL A 492 12.07 1.70 44.20
C VAL A 492 11.84 0.21 44.20
N SER A 493 12.40 -0.48 45.20
CA SER A 493 11.90 -1.81 45.54
C SER A 493 10.39 -1.64 45.64
N ALA A 494 9.64 -2.27 44.73
CA ALA A 494 8.24 -2.52 44.96
C ALA A 494 8.22 -3.29 46.28
N GLY A 495 8.07 -2.56 47.39
CA GLY A 495 7.87 -3.15 48.70
C GLY A 495 6.75 -4.13 48.51
N SER A 496 7.02 -5.39 48.85
CA SER A 496 6.06 -6.45 48.71
C SER A 496 4.77 -6.01 49.40
N THR A 497 3.75 -5.72 48.61
CA THR A 497 2.37 -5.82 49.08
C THR A 497 2.07 -7.31 49.20
N THR A 498 2.74 -7.97 50.15
CA THR A 498 2.38 -9.27 50.70
C THR A 498 1.69 -9.03 52.03
N ASN A 499 0.62 -8.23 51.98
CA ASN A 499 -0.35 -8.16 53.07
C ASN A 499 -1.74 -7.82 52.52
N THR A 500 -2.09 -8.51 51.43
CA THR A 500 -3.46 -8.76 51.05
C THR A 500 -3.55 -10.26 50.85
N ASP A 501 -4.29 -10.96 51.70
CA ASP A 501 -4.49 -12.42 51.70
C ASP A 501 -5.26 -12.94 50.46
N TYR A 502 -5.09 -12.32 49.29
CA TYR A 502 -5.98 -12.46 48.15
C TYR A 502 -5.25 -12.34 46.80
N ILE A 503 -5.72 -13.12 45.81
CA ILE A 503 -5.17 -13.17 44.46
C ILE A 503 -6.01 -12.30 43.51
N ASP A 504 -5.49 -11.14 43.11
CA ASP A 504 -6.19 -10.22 42.20
C ASP A 504 -5.78 -10.40 40.73
N CYS A 505 -6.56 -11.18 39.98
CA CYS A 505 -6.31 -11.43 38.56
C CYS A 505 -7.34 -10.79 37.62
N ARG A 506 -7.96 -9.67 38.04
CA ARG A 506 -8.99 -8.96 37.25
C ARG A 506 -8.49 -8.50 35.86
N GLU A 507 -7.21 -8.18 35.76
CA GLU A 507 -6.57 -7.77 34.51
C GLU A 507 -6.45 -8.92 33.52
N VAL A 508 -6.16 -10.13 34.01
CA VAL A 508 -6.11 -11.35 33.17
C VAL A 508 -7.48 -11.64 32.58
N VAL A 509 -8.55 -11.46 33.36
CA VAL A 509 -9.93 -11.62 32.87
C VAL A 509 -10.27 -10.58 31.80
N LEU A 510 -9.89 -9.31 32.00
CA LEU A 510 -10.04 -8.26 30.98
C LEU A 510 -9.29 -8.63 29.68
N PHE A 511 -8.03 -9.02 29.77
CA PHE A 511 -7.23 -9.36 28.59
C PHE A 511 -7.67 -10.65 27.92
N SER A 512 -8.27 -11.59 28.67
CA SER A 512 -8.96 -12.76 28.09
C SER A 512 -10.17 -12.35 27.24
N ARG A 513 -10.98 -11.39 27.70
CA ARG A 513 -12.10 -10.82 26.91
C ARG A 513 -11.60 -10.14 25.65
N LEU A 514 -10.57 -9.31 25.77
CA LEU A 514 -9.95 -8.61 24.63
C LEU A 514 -9.36 -9.58 23.61
N LEU A 515 -8.61 -10.59 24.06
CA LEU A 515 -8.00 -11.59 23.19
C LEU A 515 -9.06 -12.35 22.40
N ARG A 516 -10.12 -12.85 23.06
CA ARG A 516 -11.23 -13.55 22.40
C ARG A 516 -11.98 -12.65 21.43
N MET A 517 -12.19 -11.38 21.79
CA MET A 517 -12.80 -10.39 20.88
C MET A 517 -11.96 -10.20 19.61
N ILE A 518 -10.64 -10.07 19.75
CA ILE A 518 -9.71 -9.91 18.62
C ILE A 518 -9.72 -11.19 17.76
N GLU A 519 -9.69 -12.37 18.36
CA GLU A 519 -9.74 -13.65 17.64
C GLU A 519 -11.06 -13.84 16.87
N ALA A 520 -12.20 -13.57 17.52
CA ALA A 520 -13.51 -13.67 16.89
C ALA A 520 -13.69 -12.64 15.77
N THR A 521 -13.23 -11.40 16.00
CA THR A 521 -13.23 -10.34 14.98
C THR A 521 -12.32 -10.72 13.81
N SER A 522 -11.13 -11.26 14.06
CA SER A 522 -10.18 -11.67 13.04
C SER A 522 -10.74 -12.78 12.15
N ASN A 523 -11.36 -13.81 12.75
CA ASN A 523 -12.03 -14.87 12.00
C ASN A 523 -13.22 -14.32 11.19
N SER A 524 -14.05 -13.45 11.77
CA SER A 524 -15.18 -12.83 11.05
C SER A 524 -14.71 -11.99 9.86
N LEU A 525 -13.68 -11.16 10.04
CA LEU A 525 -13.09 -10.36 8.96
C LEU A 525 -12.48 -11.24 7.88
N ARG A 526 -11.76 -12.30 8.24
CA ARG A 526 -11.24 -13.27 7.28
C ARG A 526 -12.38 -13.87 6.44
N GLN A 527 -13.48 -14.28 7.07
CA GLN A 527 -14.63 -14.82 6.34
C GLN A 527 -15.22 -13.79 5.38
N GLN A 528 -15.39 -12.53 5.80
CA GLN A 528 -15.85 -11.45 4.93
C GLN A 528 -14.87 -11.21 3.76
N ILE A 529 -13.57 -11.24 4.03
CA ILE A 529 -12.53 -11.09 2.99
C ILE A 529 -12.65 -12.18 1.94
N VAL A 530 -12.59 -13.44 2.38
CA VAL A 530 -12.52 -14.60 1.48
C VAL A 530 -13.82 -14.79 0.70
N ASN A 531 -14.97 -14.59 1.34
CA ASN A 531 -16.26 -14.89 0.73
C ASN A 531 -16.75 -13.75 -0.18
N ASP A 532 -16.54 -12.49 0.23
CA ASP A 532 -17.18 -11.34 -0.40
C ASP A 532 -16.17 -10.31 -0.92
N GLU A 533 -15.24 -9.84 -0.09
CA GLU A 533 -14.43 -8.65 -0.43
C GLU A 533 -13.36 -8.90 -1.48
N ILE A 534 -12.76 -10.10 -1.56
CA ILE A 534 -11.85 -10.45 -2.67
C ILE A 534 -12.59 -10.35 -4.01
N ARG A 535 -13.83 -10.86 -4.06
CA ARG A 535 -14.65 -10.83 -5.28
C ARG A 535 -15.10 -9.42 -5.63
N ARG A 536 -15.45 -8.60 -4.63
CA ARG A 536 -15.77 -7.19 -4.82
C ARG A 536 -14.56 -6.41 -5.35
N MET A 537 -13.38 -6.63 -4.77
CA MET A 537 -12.14 -6.02 -5.23
C MET A 537 -11.81 -6.44 -6.66
N GLU A 538 -11.97 -7.71 -7.02
CA GLU A 538 -11.76 -8.20 -8.38
C GLU A 538 -12.68 -7.48 -9.40
N GLN A 539 -13.96 -7.29 -9.05
CA GLN A 539 -14.89 -6.52 -9.89
C GLN A 539 -14.45 -5.07 -10.07
N LEU A 540 -14.00 -4.42 -8.99
CA LEU A 540 -13.49 -3.05 -9.05
C LEU A 540 -12.22 -2.94 -9.90
N VAL A 541 -11.28 -3.88 -9.76
CA VAL A 541 -10.08 -3.95 -10.61
C VAL A 541 -10.45 -4.08 -12.08
N LYS A 542 -11.42 -4.94 -12.41
CA LYS A 542 -11.93 -5.09 -13.79
C LYS A 542 -12.54 -3.79 -14.32
N THR A 543 -13.34 -3.09 -13.51
CA THR A 543 -13.89 -1.79 -13.89
C THR A 543 -12.80 -0.76 -14.15
N VAL A 544 -11.82 -0.64 -13.25
CA VAL A 544 -10.68 0.28 -13.42
C VAL A 544 -9.86 -0.05 -14.66
N LEU A 545 -9.58 -1.33 -14.91
CA LEU A 545 -8.88 -1.77 -16.12
C LEU A 545 -9.66 -1.43 -17.39
N ASN A 546 -10.98 -1.64 -17.41
CA ASN A 546 -11.81 -1.27 -18.55
C ASN A 546 -11.78 0.25 -18.82
N GLU A 547 -11.91 1.08 -17.78
CA GLU A 547 -11.81 2.54 -17.90
C GLU A 547 -10.45 2.99 -18.44
N ILE A 548 -9.35 2.35 -17.99
CA ILE A 548 -8.01 2.62 -18.51
C ILE A 548 -7.90 2.22 -19.98
N SER A 549 -8.51 1.09 -20.38
CA SER A 549 -8.50 0.61 -21.77
C SER A 549 -9.27 1.53 -22.72
N GLU A 550 -10.35 2.15 -22.25
CA GLU A 550 -11.17 3.08 -23.05
C GLU A 550 -10.50 4.45 -23.23
N ASN A 551 -9.53 4.80 -22.38
CA ASN A 551 -8.84 6.09 -22.43
C ASN A 551 -7.41 5.96 -23.00
N PRO A 552 -7.19 6.27 -24.29
CA PRO A 552 -5.88 6.12 -24.92
C PRO A 552 -4.83 7.06 -24.33
N LEU A 553 -5.22 8.24 -23.81
CA LEU A 553 -4.27 9.17 -23.18
C LEU A 553 -3.68 8.58 -21.91
N THR A 554 -4.52 7.95 -21.09
CA THR A 554 -4.09 7.28 -19.86
C THR A 554 -3.20 6.08 -20.20
N LEU A 555 -3.60 5.27 -21.18
CA LEU A 555 -2.81 4.11 -21.61
C LEU A 555 -1.42 4.52 -22.10
N ASN A 556 -1.34 5.62 -22.87
CA ASN A 556 -0.09 6.19 -23.37
C ASN A 556 0.83 6.72 -22.26
N GLN A 557 0.29 7.08 -21.10
CA GLN A 557 1.09 7.49 -19.94
C GLN A 557 1.52 6.29 -19.10
N LEU A 558 0.70 5.25 -19.00
CA LEU A 558 0.93 4.11 -18.13
C LEU A 558 1.87 3.06 -18.76
N ILE A 559 1.70 2.75 -20.04
CA ILE A 559 2.56 1.80 -20.77
C ILE A 559 3.48 2.58 -21.71
N THR A 560 4.68 2.87 -21.21
CA THR A 560 5.68 3.70 -21.88
C THR A 560 7.04 3.01 -21.95
N GLY A 561 7.85 3.41 -22.93
CA GLY A 561 9.22 2.95 -23.07
C GLY A 561 9.62 2.80 -24.53
N LYS A 562 10.94 2.72 -24.76
CA LYS A 562 11.51 2.58 -26.12
C LYS A 562 10.95 1.34 -26.84
N ARG A 563 10.74 0.24 -26.10
CA ARG A 563 10.12 -0.99 -26.62
C ARG A 563 8.73 -0.74 -27.21
N VAL A 564 7.87 -0.02 -26.50
CA VAL A 564 6.49 0.25 -26.95
C VAL A 564 6.50 1.15 -28.18
N GLN A 565 7.28 2.23 -28.12
CA GLN A 565 7.40 3.17 -29.23
C GLN A 565 7.87 2.47 -30.50
N LEU A 566 8.92 1.65 -30.40
CA LEU A 566 9.46 0.95 -31.55
C LEU A 566 8.46 -0.05 -32.14
N ALA A 567 7.73 -0.80 -31.30
CA ALA A 567 6.69 -1.72 -31.77
C ALA A 567 5.54 -1.00 -32.50
N GLU A 568 5.11 0.16 -31.98
CA GLU A 568 4.05 0.96 -32.60
C GLU A 568 4.48 1.62 -33.91
N ASP A 569 5.68 2.20 -33.94
CA ASP A 569 6.24 2.79 -35.16
C ASP A 569 6.38 1.73 -36.25
N LEU A 570 6.79 0.52 -35.88
CA LEU A 570 6.92 -0.61 -36.79
C LEU A 570 5.54 -1.07 -37.29
N LYS A 571 4.54 -1.22 -36.41
CA LYS A 571 3.14 -1.53 -36.80
C LYS A 571 2.56 -0.46 -37.74
N ARG A 572 2.76 0.82 -37.44
CA ARG A 572 2.32 1.95 -38.26
C ARG A 572 3.01 1.94 -39.62
N THR A 573 4.31 1.72 -39.66
CA THR A 573 5.11 1.68 -40.90
C THR A 573 4.69 0.51 -41.78
N ARG A 574 4.44 -0.69 -41.22
CA ARG A 574 3.89 -1.84 -41.95
C ARG A 574 2.53 -1.50 -42.57
N HIS A 575 1.64 -0.90 -41.79
CA HIS A 575 0.31 -0.54 -42.28
C HIS A 575 0.36 0.48 -43.43
N ILE A 576 1.22 1.51 -43.32
CA ILE A 576 1.39 2.50 -44.39
C ILE A 576 1.99 1.83 -45.64
N GLN A 577 3.01 0.98 -45.47
CA GLN A 577 3.62 0.26 -46.58
C GLN A 577 2.58 -0.62 -47.32
N GLU A 578 1.80 -1.41 -46.58
CA GLU A 578 0.74 -2.26 -47.15
C GLU A 578 -0.27 -1.43 -47.94
N LYS A 579 -0.73 -0.29 -47.38
CA LYS A 579 -1.67 0.59 -48.07
C LYS A 579 -1.08 1.26 -49.31
N LEU A 580 0.20 1.61 -49.29
CA LEU A 580 0.90 2.14 -50.46
C LEU A 580 1.05 1.05 -51.54
N GLU A 581 1.35 -0.18 -51.16
CA GLU A 581 1.46 -1.31 -52.10
C GLU A 581 0.11 -1.70 -52.70
N GLU A 582 -0.96 -1.74 -51.91
CA GLU A 582 -2.33 -1.89 -52.40
C GLU A 582 -2.70 -0.78 -53.39
N PHE A 583 -2.34 0.46 -53.07
CA PHE A 583 -2.61 1.62 -53.92
C PHE A 583 -1.81 1.58 -55.24
N ILE A 584 -0.53 1.18 -55.20
CA ILE A 584 0.30 0.99 -56.40
C ILE A 584 -0.27 -0.14 -57.26
N ALA A 585 -0.67 -1.26 -56.65
CA ALA A 585 -1.29 -2.37 -57.36
C ALA A 585 -2.60 -1.94 -58.04
N ALA A 586 -3.45 -1.19 -57.33
CA ALA A 586 -4.68 -0.63 -57.89
C ALA A 586 -4.39 0.33 -59.06
N LEU A 587 -3.41 1.23 -58.91
CA LEU A 587 -2.96 2.14 -59.97
C LEU A 587 -2.53 1.39 -61.22
N ASN A 588 -1.68 0.38 -61.07
CA ASN A 588 -1.16 -0.42 -62.19
C ASN A 588 -2.22 -1.35 -62.81
N SER A 589 -3.29 -1.67 -62.10
CA SER A 589 -4.44 -2.44 -62.62
C SER A 589 -5.49 -1.59 -63.33
N SER A 590 -5.44 -0.27 -63.14
CA SER A 590 -6.37 0.70 -63.74
C SER A 590 -5.88 1.31 -65.06
N ASP A 591 -4.61 1.07 -65.39
CA ASP A 591 -4.04 1.25 -66.74
C ASP A 591 -4.32 0.00 -67.59
#